data_AF-A0A072TWS2-F1
#
_entry.id   AF-A0A072TWS2-F1
#
_cell.length_a   1.000
_cell.length_b   1.000
_cell.length_c   1.000
_cell.angle_alpha   90.00
_cell.angle_beta   90.00
_cell.angle_gamma   90.00
#
_symmetry.space_group_name_H-M   'P 1'
#
loop_
_entity.id
_entity.type
_entity.pdbx_description
1 polymer ?
#
loop_
_entity_poly.entity_id
_entity_poly.type
_entity_poly.pdbx_seq_one_letter_code
_entity_poly.pdbx_strand_id
1 'polypeptide(L)'
;MATISLTCLLEHVTLPLEFGFLVILLVQLLRNCMNNITKQNKVSEVHPNCIKFGFPYKISLACTTLLLAIHALMLILMLNHEPQCTSKLQTYTSEIIQVLSSATILIAICKMSKTNANFHWIVRLWWFFSFLLSIISTALHVYFSIKNKGVIGIKEYADFLGLVVSTCLLVVSTRGKTGIVIIATNGSISEPLLEEKNEKHSSECLKESPYGKATIFQLINFSWLNPLFAVGYKKPLQLDDIPNLDIKDSAEYLNCAFDESLR
;
A
#
# COMPACT_ATOMS: atom_id res chain seq x y z
N MET A 1 21.95 17.45 37.82
CA MET A 1 21.99 16.63 36.59
C MET A 1 20.57 16.13 36.34
N ALA A 2 19.84 16.77 35.41
CA ALA A 2 18.43 16.48 35.20
C ALA A 2 18.28 15.11 34.51
N THR A 3 17.60 14.17 35.16
CA THR A 3 17.20 12.90 34.55
C THR A 3 16.15 13.19 33.48
N ILE A 4 16.59 13.26 32.21
CA ILE A 4 15.70 13.30 31.05
C ILE A 4 14.90 11.98 31.07
N SER A 5 13.56 12.07 31.03
CA SER A 5 12.71 10.89 30.94
C SER A 5 13.04 10.12 29.65
N LEU A 6 13.05 8.79 29.71
CA LEU A 6 13.33 7.92 28.56
C LEU A 6 12.46 8.27 27.33
N THR A 7 11.22 8.72 27.56
CA THR A 7 10.31 9.21 26.52
C THR A 7 10.83 10.45 25.81
N CYS A 8 11.37 11.42 26.54
CA CYS A 8 11.95 12.64 25.96
C CYS A 8 13.23 12.34 25.19
N LEU A 9 14.04 11.39 25.66
CA LEU A 9 15.24 10.96 24.95
C LEU A 9 14.89 10.23 23.65
N LEU A 10 13.81 9.44 23.64
CA LEU A 10 13.31 8.83 22.41
C LEU A 10 12.91 9.89 21.38
N GLU A 11 12.16 10.92 21.78
CA GLU A 11 11.79 12.04 20.90
C GLU A 11 13.02 12.75 20.29
N HIS A 12 14.17 12.78 20.99
CA HIS A 12 15.40 13.39 20.46
C HIS A 12 16.06 12.56 19.37
N VAL A 13 15.90 11.24 19.43
CA VAL A 13 16.48 10.32 18.45
C VAL A 13 15.54 10.13 17.26
N THR A 14 14.22 10.15 17.48
CA THR A 14 13.23 9.97 16.40
C THR A 14 13.13 11.19 15.50
N LEU A 15 13.18 12.41 16.05
CA LEU A 15 13.01 13.63 15.25
C LEU A 15 14.01 13.77 14.08
N PRO A 16 15.33 13.60 14.27
CA PRO A 16 16.29 13.67 13.16
C PRO A 16 16.09 12.55 12.14
N LEU A 17 15.68 11.36 12.60
CA LEU A 17 15.40 10.22 11.74
C LEU A 17 14.19 10.51 10.83
N GLU A 18 13.07 10.95 11.42
CA GLU A 18 11.85 11.35 10.70
C GLU A 18 12.13 12.47 9.70
N PHE A 19 12.88 13.50 10.12
CA PHE A 19 13.27 14.59 9.26
C PHE A 19 14.10 14.12 8.06
N GLY A 20 15.08 13.25 8.29
CA GLY A 20 15.92 12.67 7.23
C GLY A 20 15.08 11.92 6.19
N PHE A 21 14.12 11.11 6.64
CA PHE A 21 13.21 10.41 5.73
C PHE A 21 12.31 11.35 4.94
N LEU A 22 11.75 12.39 5.57
CA LEU A 22 10.95 13.41 4.89
C LEU A 22 11.75 14.07 3.75
N VAL A 23 13.00 14.48 4.02
CA VAL A 23 13.88 15.07 3.01
C VAL A 23 14.13 14.10 1.84
N ILE A 24 14.42 12.84 2.13
CA ILE A 24 14.63 11.80 1.09
C ILE A 24 13.38 11.64 0.23
N LEU A 25 12.19 11.54 0.85
CA LEU A 25 10.92 11.38 0.13
C LEU A 25 10.62 12.59 -0.76
N LEU A 26 10.84 13.82 -0.26
CA LEU A 26 10.65 15.05 -1.03
C LEU A 26 11.61 15.11 -2.22
N VAL A 27 12.89 14.84 -2.02
CA VAL A 27 13.89 14.83 -3.11
C VAL A 27 13.50 13.84 -4.20
N GLN A 28 13.01 12.66 -3.84
CA GLN A 28 12.59 11.65 -4.81
C GLN A 28 11.31 12.01 -5.55
N LEU A 29 10.33 12.58 -4.85
CA LEU A 29 9.13 13.10 -5.48
C LEU A 29 9.44 14.22 -6.46
N LEU A 30 10.33 15.15 -6.09
CA LEU A 30 10.78 16.23 -6.97
C LEU A 30 11.51 15.68 -8.20
N ARG A 31 12.47 14.77 -7.99
CA ARG A 31 13.20 14.11 -9.10
C ARG A 31 12.25 13.40 -10.05
N ASN A 32 11.26 12.69 -9.51
CA ASN A 32 10.29 12.00 -10.36
C ASN A 32 9.33 12.96 -11.07
N CYS A 33 8.88 14.01 -10.41
CA CYS A 33 8.06 15.06 -11.01
C CYS A 33 8.80 15.70 -12.20
N MET A 34 10.06 16.07 -12.02
CA MET A 34 10.93 16.63 -13.06
C MET A 34 11.11 15.67 -14.24
N ASN A 35 11.37 14.38 -13.96
CA ASN A 35 11.52 13.36 -15.00
C ASN A 35 10.23 13.17 -15.81
N ASN A 36 9.06 13.17 -15.14
CA ASN A 36 7.77 13.05 -15.82
C ASN A 36 7.45 14.28 -16.67
N ILE A 37 7.70 15.50 -16.18
CA ILE A 37 7.52 16.73 -16.97
C ILE A 37 8.43 16.70 -18.21
N THR A 38 9.67 16.26 -18.06
CA THR A 38 10.62 16.16 -19.19
C THR A 38 10.19 15.10 -20.21
N LYS A 39 9.59 13.98 -19.77
CA LYS A 39 9.01 12.96 -20.66
C LYS A 39 7.75 13.44 -21.37
N GLN A 40 6.88 14.16 -20.67
CA GLN A 40 5.63 14.69 -21.21
C GLN A 40 5.89 15.79 -22.25
N ASN A 41 6.98 16.55 -22.12
CA ASN A 41 7.44 17.48 -23.14
C ASN A 41 8.01 16.81 -24.41
N LYS A 42 8.24 15.48 -24.39
CA LYS A 42 8.81 14.72 -25.51
C LYS A 42 7.82 13.82 -26.25
N VAL A 43 6.64 13.53 -25.69
CA VAL A 43 5.61 12.70 -26.34
C VAL A 43 4.23 13.23 -25.97
N SER A 44 3.51 13.72 -26.99
CA SER A 44 2.11 14.11 -26.88
C SER A 44 1.29 13.12 -27.71
N GLU A 45 0.78 12.08 -27.06
CA GLU A 45 -0.38 11.30 -27.51
C GLU A 45 -0.89 10.51 -26.30
N VAL A 46 -1.97 10.99 -25.68
CA VAL A 46 -2.59 10.33 -24.51
C VAL A 46 -3.82 9.60 -25.00
N HIS A 47 -3.70 8.28 -25.12
CA HIS A 47 -4.86 7.39 -25.15
C HIS A 47 -5.34 7.16 -23.71
N PRO A 48 -6.67 7.20 -23.44
CA PRO A 48 -7.19 7.03 -22.09
C PRO A 48 -7.10 5.57 -21.66
N ASN A 49 -6.00 5.17 -21.02
CA ASN A 49 -5.91 3.86 -20.40
C ASN A 49 -6.76 3.84 -19.12
N CYS A 50 -7.79 2.99 -19.11
CA CYS A 50 -8.57 2.69 -17.91
C CYS A 50 -7.70 1.91 -16.92
N ILE A 51 -7.23 2.59 -15.86
CA ILE A 51 -6.36 2.00 -14.84
C ILE A 51 -7.25 1.44 -13.73
N LYS A 52 -7.30 0.12 -13.61
CA LYS A 52 -7.92 -0.51 -12.43
C LYS A 52 -6.88 -0.63 -11.33
N PHE A 53 -7.06 0.14 -10.26
CA PHE A 53 -6.21 0.06 -9.08
C PHE A 53 -6.48 -1.22 -8.29
N GLY A 54 -5.43 -1.99 -8.03
CA GLY A 54 -5.50 -3.19 -7.19
C GLY A 54 -5.90 -2.87 -5.74
N PHE A 55 -6.40 -3.88 -5.04
CA PHE A 55 -6.75 -3.78 -3.63
C PHE A 55 -5.62 -3.29 -2.69
N PRO A 56 -4.34 -3.73 -2.81
CA PRO A 56 -3.29 -3.22 -1.93
C PRO A 56 -3.07 -1.70 -2.06
N TYR A 57 -3.22 -1.16 -3.28
CA TYR A 57 -3.17 0.28 -3.51
C TYR A 57 -4.29 1.02 -2.75
N LYS A 58 -5.52 0.49 -2.80
CA LYS A 58 -6.67 1.09 -2.10
C LYS A 58 -6.49 1.04 -0.58
N ILE A 59 -5.97 -0.05 -0.04
CA ILE A 59 -5.64 -0.13 1.40
C ILE A 59 -4.56 0.88 1.75
N SER A 60 -3.44 0.92 1.02
CA SER A 60 -2.36 1.87 1.30
C SER A 60 -2.88 3.31 1.27
N LEU A 61 -3.72 3.66 0.30
CA LEU A 61 -4.35 4.98 0.23
C LEU A 61 -5.22 5.27 1.47
N ALA A 62 -6.10 4.34 1.85
CA ALA A 62 -6.97 4.50 3.00
C ALA A 62 -6.19 4.59 4.32
N CYS A 63 -5.23 3.70 4.54
CA CYS A 63 -4.40 3.67 5.75
C CYS A 63 -3.51 4.90 5.88
N THR A 64 -2.88 5.36 4.79
CA THR A 64 -2.07 6.59 4.82
C THR A 64 -2.93 7.83 5.07
N THR A 65 -4.15 7.89 4.52
CA THR A 65 -5.11 8.96 4.80
C THR A 65 -5.55 8.95 6.27
N LEU A 66 -5.82 7.77 6.82
CA LEU A 66 -6.19 7.62 8.23
C LEU A 66 -5.03 8.03 9.15
N LEU A 67 -3.80 7.63 8.83
CA LEU A 67 -2.61 8.02 9.60
C LEU A 67 -2.41 9.54 9.58
N LEU A 68 -2.56 10.17 8.41
CA LEU A 68 -2.52 11.63 8.28
C LEU A 68 -3.60 12.30 9.15
N ALA A 69 -4.82 11.77 9.17
CA ALA A 69 -5.91 12.32 9.98
C ALA A 69 -5.63 12.20 11.48
N ILE A 70 -5.03 11.09 11.94
CA ILE A 70 -4.64 10.90 13.34
C ILE A 70 -3.61 11.95 13.76
N HIS A 71 -2.52 12.12 13.00
CA HIS A 71 -1.48 13.11 13.32
C HIS A 71 -2.00 14.55 13.22
N ALA A 72 -2.84 14.85 12.23
CA ALA A 72 -3.47 16.17 12.11
C ALA A 72 -4.38 16.47 13.31
N LEU A 73 -5.17 15.49 13.76
CA LEU A 73 -6.03 15.62 14.94
C LEU A 73 -5.19 15.84 16.21
N MET A 74 -4.11 15.06 16.39
CA MET A 74 -3.21 15.22 17.53
C MET A 74 -2.54 16.59 17.56
N LEU A 75 -2.07 17.07 16.40
CA LEU A 75 -1.52 18.41 16.25
C LEU A 75 -2.54 19.50 16.63
N ILE A 76 -3.80 19.36 16.19
CA ILE A 76 -4.90 20.28 16.56
C ILE A 76 -5.18 20.23 18.06
N LEU A 77 -5.24 19.05 18.68
CA LEU A 77 -5.47 18.92 20.12
C LEU A 77 -4.33 19.55 20.92
N MET A 78 -3.08 19.39 20.47
CA MET A 78 -1.93 20.04 21.10
C MET A 78 -2.02 21.57 21.03
N LEU A 79 -2.41 22.14 19.87
CA LEU A 79 -2.59 23.58 19.71
C LEU A 79 -3.63 24.18 20.66
N ASN A 80 -4.60 23.38 21.11
CA ASN A 80 -5.70 23.79 21.99
C ASN A 80 -5.45 23.50 23.48
N HIS A 81 -4.34 22.88 23.86
CA HIS A 81 -4.06 22.49 25.24
C HIS A 81 -2.71 22.99 25.74
N GLU A 82 -2.66 23.37 27.02
CA GLU A 82 -1.41 23.78 27.66
C GLU A 82 -0.46 22.58 27.77
N PRO A 83 0.75 22.63 27.20
CA PRO A 83 1.61 21.46 27.12
C PRO A 83 2.26 21.10 28.47
N GLN A 84 2.37 19.79 28.73
CA GLN A 84 2.89 19.21 29.98
C GLN A 84 4.42 19.07 30.07
N CYS A 85 5.18 19.23 28.98
CA CYS A 85 6.64 19.07 28.96
C CYS A 85 7.39 20.40 28.74
N THR A 86 8.63 20.49 29.24
CA THR A 86 9.54 21.62 29.03
C THR A 86 10.10 21.72 27.60
N SER A 87 10.06 20.63 26.82
CA SER A 87 10.50 20.56 25.41
C SER A 87 9.34 20.70 24.41
N LYS A 88 8.42 21.65 24.65
CA LYS A 88 7.20 21.88 23.85
C LYS A 88 7.47 21.88 22.33
N LEU A 89 8.50 22.61 21.91
CA LEU A 89 8.86 22.78 20.50
C LEU A 89 9.16 21.46 19.79
N GLN A 90 9.72 20.48 20.50
CA GLN A 90 10.15 19.22 19.93
C GLN A 90 8.98 18.29 19.61
N THR A 91 8.04 18.16 20.54
CA THR A 91 6.84 17.35 20.32
C THR A 91 6.00 17.94 19.18
N TYR A 92 5.87 19.28 19.12
CA TYR A 92 5.22 19.96 18.00
C TYR A 92 5.92 19.72 16.66
N THR A 93 7.26 19.83 16.63
CA THR A 93 8.01 19.62 15.38
C THR A 93 7.94 18.18 14.90
N SER A 94 7.93 17.19 15.78
CA SER A 94 7.73 15.78 15.40
C SER A 94 6.35 15.55 14.78
N GLU A 95 5.27 16.02 15.42
CA GLU A 95 3.91 15.88 14.85
C GLU A 95 3.78 16.57 13.48
N ILE A 96 4.37 17.77 13.32
CA ILE A 96 4.39 18.47 12.03
C ILE A 96 5.12 17.65 10.97
N ILE A 97 6.28 17.07 11.30
CA ILE A 97 7.06 16.23 10.37
C ILE A 97 6.27 14.97 10.00
N GLN A 98 5.55 14.35 10.93
CA GLN A 98 4.71 13.18 10.65
C GLN A 98 3.52 13.51 9.73
N VAL A 99 2.88 14.67 9.93
CA VAL A 99 1.84 15.18 9.02
C VAL A 99 2.40 15.40 7.62
N LEU A 100 3.54 16.10 7.51
CA LEU A 100 4.19 16.37 6.22
C LEU A 100 4.63 15.08 5.53
N SER A 101 5.19 14.13 6.27
CA SER A 101 5.62 12.83 5.75
C SER A 101 4.43 12.02 5.23
N SER A 102 3.34 11.99 5.99
CA SER A 102 2.11 11.29 5.60
C SER A 102 1.46 11.89 4.35
N ALA A 103 1.41 13.23 4.26
CA ALA A 103 0.91 13.91 3.06
C ALA A 103 1.81 13.64 1.84
N THR A 104 3.13 13.65 2.05
CA THR A 104 4.12 13.34 1.01
C THR A 104 3.94 11.92 0.47
N ILE A 105 3.72 10.93 1.34
CA ILE A 105 3.43 9.53 0.98
C ILE A 105 2.06 9.37 0.31
N LEU A 106 1.07 10.19 0.69
CA LEU A 106 -0.23 10.17 0.02
C LEU A 106 -0.12 10.67 -1.43
N ILE A 107 0.54 11.80 -1.62
CA ILE A 107 0.80 12.38 -2.96
C ILE A 107 1.61 11.40 -3.81
N ALA A 108 2.61 10.78 -3.20
CA ALA A 108 3.42 9.72 -3.77
C ALA A 108 2.61 8.55 -4.32
N ILE A 109 1.72 7.98 -3.50
CA ILE A 109 0.86 6.87 -3.92
C ILE A 109 -0.04 7.30 -5.08
N CYS A 110 -0.63 8.50 -5.02
CA CYS A 110 -1.51 9.02 -6.06
C CYS A 110 -0.77 9.26 -7.39
N LYS A 111 0.42 9.86 -7.37
CA LYS A 111 1.15 10.25 -8.59
C LYS A 111 2.02 9.14 -9.16
N MET A 112 2.57 8.25 -8.33
CA MET A 112 3.72 7.41 -8.68
C MET A 112 3.39 5.93 -8.79
N SER A 113 2.10 5.57 -8.79
CA SER A 113 1.61 4.21 -9.02
C SER A 113 2.30 3.53 -10.22
N LYS A 114 2.69 4.27 -11.26
CA LYS A 114 3.15 3.68 -12.53
C LYS A 114 4.66 3.67 -12.81
N THR A 115 5.51 4.29 -11.99
CA THR A 115 6.87 4.59 -12.45
C THR A 115 7.89 4.65 -11.30
N ASN A 116 8.83 3.70 -11.31
CA ASN A 116 10.06 3.56 -10.49
C ASN A 116 10.01 2.62 -9.26
N ALA A 117 10.82 1.56 -9.32
CA ALA A 117 11.00 0.57 -8.27
C ALA A 117 11.72 1.11 -7.01
N ASN A 118 12.69 2.02 -7.16
CA ASN A 118 13.47 2.58 -6.04
C ASN A 118 12.59 3.33 -5.04
N PHE A 119 11.57 4.03 -5.55
CA PHE A 119 10.62 4.78 -4.74
C PHE A 119 9.78 3.86 -3.86
N HIS A 120 9.34 2.75 -4.44
CA HIS A 120 8.55 1.75 -3.74
C HIS A 120 9.36 1.12 -2.59
N TRP A 121 10.67 0.88 -2.78
CA TRP A 121 11.50 0.32 -1.70
C TRP A 121 11.64 1.27 -0.50
N ILE A 122 11.84 2.57 -0.73
CA ILE A 122 12.01 3.54 0.35
C ILE A 122 10.73 3.77 1.13
N VAL A 123 9.58 3.80 0.45
CA VAL A 123 8.27 3.85 1.12
C VAL A 123 8.03 2.61 1.98
N ARG A 124 8.43 1.41 1.51
CA ARG A 124 8.36 0.17 2.31
C ARG A 124 9.27 0.23 3.53
N LEU A 125 10.51 0.71 3.34
CA LEU A 125 11.47 0.85 4.43
C LEU A 125 10.98 1.85 5.48
N TRP A 126 10.38 2.95 5.03
CA TRP A 126 9.73 3.91 5.91
C TRP A 126 8.60 3.27 6.71
N TRP A 127 7.65 2.58 6.07
CA TRP A 127 6.56 1.89 6.78
C TRP A 127 7.07 0.89 7.82
N PHE A 128 8.17 0.19 7.53
CA PHE A 128 8.83 -0.69 8.49
C PHE A 128 9.36 0.08 9.71
N PHE A 129 10.11 1.17 9.49
CA PHE A 129 10.62 1.99 10.59
C PHE A 129 9.50 2.68 11.38
N SER A 130 8.48 3.21 10.71
CA SER A 130 7.30 3.80 11.37
C SER A 130 6.58 2.79 12.27
N PHE A 131 6.49 1.52 11.86
CA PHE A 131 5.92 0.46 12.70
C PHE A 131 6.77 0.19 13.95
N LEU A 132 8.10 0.06 13.78
CA LEU A 132 8.99 -0.13 14.92
C LEU A 132 8.92 1.04 15.91
N LEU A 133 8.97 2.26 15.40
CA LEU A 133 8.85 3.48 16.22
C LEU A 133 7.50 3.53 16.93
N SER A 134 6.41 3.22 16.23
CA SER A 134 5.07 3.19 16.82
C SER A 134 4.96 2.16 17.96
N ILE A 135 5.48 0.94 17.79
CA ILE A 135 5.50 -0.07 18.86
C ILE A 135 6.26 0.44 20.08
N ILE A 136 7.48 0.97 19.87
CA ILE A 136 8.34 1.42 20.97
C ILE A 136 7.67 2.58 21.72
N SER A 137 7.15 3.58 20.99
CA SER A 137 6.46 4.74 21.56
C SER A 137 5.21 4.33 22.33
N THR A 138 4.34 3.50 21.74
CA THR A 138 3.14 3.00 22.43
C THR A 138 3.51 2.21 23.70
N ALA A 139 4.53 1.35 23.63
CA ALA A 139 4.97 0.57 24.80
C ALA A 139 5.48 1.47 25.94
N LEU A 140 6.29 2.49 25.62
CA LEU A 140 6.76 3.45 26.62
C LEU A 140 5.62 4.28 27.19
N HIS A 141 4.72 4.80 26.35
CA HIS A 141 3.57 5.59 26.81
C HIS A 141 2.65 4.78 27.71
N VAL A 142 2.33 3.54 27.34
CA VAL A 142 1.54 2.62 28.19
C VAL A 142 2.25 2.37 29.52
N TYR A 143 3.55 2.07 29.50
CA TYR A 143 4.34 1.83 30.72
C TYR A 143 4.32 3.03 31.68
N PHE A 144 4.55 4.25 31.16
CA PHE A 144 4.53 5.46 31.97
C PHE A 144 3.11 5.83 32.44
N SER A 145 2.09 5.59 31.62
CA SER A 145 0.68 5.86 31.97
C SER A 145 0.24 4.98 33.14
N ILE A 146 0.59 3.68 33.11
CA ILE A 146 0.38 2.74 34.22
C ILE A 146 1.11 3.20 35.48
N LYS A 147 2.37 3.64 35.36
CA LYS A 147 3.18 4.05 36.52
C LYS A 147 2.69 5.33 37.19
N ASN A 148 2.19 6.30 36.42
CA ASN A 148 1.92 7.63 36.96
C ASN A 148 0.50 7.78 37.52
N LYS A 149 -0.56 7.31 36.84
CA LYS A 149 -1.97 7.48 37.31
C LYS A 149 -2.97 6.42 36.81
N GLY A 150 -2.59 5.53 35.89
CA GLY A 150 -3.48 4.50 35.34
C GLY A 150 -4.66 5.02 34.51
N VAL A 151 -4.69 6.31 34.17
CA VAL A 151 -5.74 6.91 33.36
C VAL A 151 -5.29 6.94 31.90
N ILE A 152 -6.02 6.23 31.05
CA ILE A 152 -5.79 6.19 29.60
C ILE A 152 -6.30 7.51 29.01
N GLY A 153 -5.41 8.34 28.49
CA GLY A 153 -5.74 9.56 27.78
C GLY A 153 -6.02 9.34 26.29
N ILE A 154 -6.44 10.43 25.62
CA ILE A 154 -6.69 10.46 24.17
C ILE A 154 -5.40 10.15 23.39
N LYS A 155 -4.24 10.54 23.92
CA LYS A 155 -2.93 10.31 23.30
C LYS A 155 -2.61 8.80 23.21
N GLU A 156 -2.82 8.05 24.29
CA GLU A 156 -2.60 6.60 24.29
C GLU A 156 -3.53 5.87 23.32
N TYR A 157 -4.78 6.33 23.19
CA TYR A 157 -5.71 5.80 22.19
C TYR A 157 -5.25 6.09 20.76
N ALA A 158 -4.80 7.32 20.49
CA ALA A 158 -4.26 7.72 19.19
C ALA A 158 -3.00 6.91 18.83
N ASP A 159 -2.10 6.70 19.78
CA ASP A 159 -0.90 5.88 19.60
C ASP A 159 -1.25 4.42 19.27
N PHE A 160 -2.24 3.84 19.97
CA PHE A 160 -2.72 2.49 19.70
C PHE A 160 -3.37 2.39 18.31
N LEU A 161 -4.20 3.35 17.93
CA LEU A 161 -4.81 3.39 16.61
C LEU A 161 -3.75 3.56 15.51
N GLY A 162 -2.77 4.45 15.73
CA GLY A 162 -1.61 4.62 14.86
C GLY A 162 -0.82 3.32 14.67
N LEU A 163 -0.63 2.55 15.76
CA LEU A 163 0.01 1.25 15.72
C LEU A 163 -0.75 0.24 14.84
N VAL A 164 -2.07 0.16 14.99
CA VAL A 164 -2.92 -0.72 14.15
C VAL A 164 -2.81 -0.33 12.68
N VAL A 165 -2.87 0.96 12.36
CA VAL A 165 -2.76 1.47 10.98
C VAL A 165 -1.36 1.19 10.41
N SER A 166 -0.31 1.41 11.19
CA SER A 166 1.07 1.14 10.81
C SER A 166 1.33 -0.35 10.57
N THR A 167 0.72 -1.22 11.38
CA THR A 167 0.75 -2.68 11.17
C THR A 167 0.10 -3.07 9.83
N CYS A 168 -1.04 -2.47 9.50
CA CYS A 168 -1.70 -2.69 8.21
C CYS A 168 -0.79 -2.27 7.04
N LEU A 169 -0.17 -1.10 7.13
CA LEU A 169 0.79 -0.62 6.13
C LEU A 169 2.00 -1.55 6.00
N LEU A 170 2.52 -2.08 7.10
CA LEU A 170 3.59 -3.07 7.10
C LEU A 170 3.18 -4.35 6.35
N VAL A 171 1.99 -4.89 6.60
CA VAL A 171 1.48 -6.07 5.90
C VAL A 171 1.34 -5.83 4.40
N VAL A 172 0.89 -4.63 4.00
CA VAL A 172 0.84 -4.27 2.58
C VAL A 172 2.25 -4.13 1.99
N SER A 173 3.20 -3.59 2.78
CA SER A 173 4.60 -3.41 2.38
C SER A 173 5.29 -4.73 2.03
N THR A 174 5.02 -5.79 2.80
CA THR A 174 5.66 -7.09 2.65
C THR A 174 5.06 -7.91 1.51
N ARG A 175 3.79 -7.64 1.15
CA ARG A 175 3.07 -8.38 0.10
C ARG A 175 3.50 -8.05 -1.34
N GLY A 176 4.41 -7.09 -1.55
CA GLY A 176 5.32 -7.02 -2.70
C GLY A 176 4.75 -6.72 -4.10
N LYS A 177 3.52 -7.14 -4.41
CA LYS A 177 2.87 -6.98 -5.72
C LYS A 177 1.97 -5.75 -5.71
N THR A 178 2.45 -4.64 -6.29
CA THR A 178 1.56 -3.53 -6.67
C THR A 178 0.59 -4.09 -7.71
N GLY A 179 -0.63 -4.45 -7.31
CA GLY A 179 -1.65 -5.07 -8.16
C GLY A 179 -2.23 -4.09 -9.20
N ILE A 180 -1.38 -3.35 -9.89
CA ILE A 180 -1.75 -2.39 -10.93
C ILE A 180 -1.92 -3.19 -12.20
N VAL A 181 -3.16 -3.44 -12.57
CA VAL A 181 -3.50 -4.04 -13.86
C VAL A 181 -3.62 -2.90 -14.85
N ILE A 182 -2.61 -2.75 -15.71
CA ILE A 182 -2.70 -1.90 -16.90
C ILE A 182 -3.44 -2.75 -17.94
N ILE A 183 -4.71 -2.46 -18.17
CA ILE A 183 -5.43 -3.03 -19.32
C ILE A 183 -4.99 -2.19 -20.52
N ALA A 184 -4.08 -2.75 -21.33
CA ALA A 184 -3.79 -2.22 -22.65
C ALA A 184 -4.93 -2.66 -23.57
N THR A 185 -5.77 -1.72 -24.00
CA THR A 185 -6.71 -1.96 -25.09
C THR A 185 -5.92 -1.83 -26.39
N ASN A 186 -5.14 -2.85 -26.76
CA ASN A 186 -4.50 -2.87 -28.06
C ASN A 186 -5.53 -3.33 -29.09
N GLY A 187 -6.08 -2.35 -29.81
CA GLY A 187 -6.75 -2.60 -31.07
C GLY A 187 -5.73 -3.05 -32.11
N SER A 188 -6.11 -4.12 -32.80
CA SER A 188 -5.70 -4.49 -34.17
C SER A 188 -4.31 -5.11 -34.39
N ILE A 189 -4.40 -6.25 -35.09
CA ILE A 189 -3.40 -6.92 -35.94
C ILE A 189 -2.39 -7.81 -35.21
N SER A 190 -2.77 -9.08 -35.05
CA SER A 190 -2.02 -10.21 -35.62
C SER A 190 -2.97 -11.40 -35.73
N GLU A 191 -3.32 -11.76 -36.98
CA GLU A 191 -4.09 -12.95 -37.32
C GLU A 191 -3.33 -14.23 -36.91
N PRO A 192 -3.96 -15.20 -36.23
CA PRO A 192 -3.46 -16.56 -36.23
C PRO A 192 -3.88 -17.23 -37.56
N LEU A 193 -2.87 -17.53 -38.37
CA LEU A 193 -2.94 -18.47 -39.48
C LEU A 193 -3.44 -19.83 -38.95
N LEU A 194 -4.71 -20.16 -39.18
CA LEU A 194 -5.21 -21.50 -39.50
C LEU A 194 -6.73 -21.42 -39.72
N GLU A 195 -7.13 -21.46 -40.98
CA GLU A 195 -8.50 -21.49 -41.44
C GLU A 195 -9.10 -22.91 -41.35
N GLU A 196 -10.41 -22.92 -41.09
CA GLU A 196 -11.40 -23.96 -41.45
C GLU A 196 -11.63 -25.17 -40.51
N LYS A 197 -12.62 -25.04 -39.61
CA LYS A 197 -13.97 -25.55 -39.90
C LYS A 197 -15.03 -24.98 -38.94
N ASN A 198 -16.14 -24.59 -39.56
CA ASN A 198 -17.32 -23.98 -38.98
C ASN A 198 -17.98 -24.84 -37.88
N GLU A 199 -18.42 -24.20 -36.81
CA GLU A 199 -19.84 -24.05 -36.41
C GLU A 199 -19.99 -23.88 -34.89
N LYS A 200 -20.49 -22.71 -34.49
CA LYS A 200 -21.18 -22.41 -33.21
C LYS A 200 -20.40 -22.68 -31.91
N HIS A 201 -19.59 -21.71 -31.46
CA HIS A 201 -19.36 -21.47 -30.02
C HIS A 201 -18.81 -20.04 -29.75
N SER A 202 -19.49 -19.02 -30.26
CA SER A 202 -19.15 -17.61 -30.01
C SER A 202 -19.82 -17.05 -28.73
N SER A 203 -19.91 -17.85 -27.66
CA SER A 203 -20.38 -17.36 -26.36
C SER A 203 -19.84 -18.13 -25.14
N GLU A 204 -18.69 -18.81 -25.25
CA GLU A 204 -18.08 -19.52 -24.10
C GLU A 204 -16.68 -18.98 -23.71
N CYS A 205 -16.13 -18.04 -24.46
CA CYS A 205 -14.91 -17.35 -24.08
C CYS A 205 -15.26 -16.21 -23.11
N LEU A 206 -15.19 -16.51 -21.81
CA LEU A 206 -15.03 -15.64 -20.62
C LEU A 206 -15.72 -16.28 -19.40
N LYS A 207 -15.54 -17.60 -19.18
CA LYS A 207 -15.75 -18.16 -17.83
C LYS A 207 -14.64 -17.61 -16.93
N GLU A 208 -14.92 -16.48 -16.26
CA GLU A 208 -14.07 -15.89 -15.24
C GLU A 208 -13.70 -16.94 -14.18
N SER A 209 -12.42 -17.09 -13.85
CA SER A 209 -12.02 -18.09 -12.87
C SER A 209 -12.50 -17.72 -11.46
N PRO A 210 -12.89 -18.70 -10.63
CA PRO A 210 -13.23 -18.45 -9.23
C PRO A 210 -12.07 -17.81 -8.45
N TYR A 211 -10.83 -18.11 -8.84
CA TYR A 211 -9.62 -17.51 -8.29
C TYR A 211 -9.51 -16.00 -8.64
N GLY A 212 -9.77 -15.64 -9.89
CA GLY A 212 -9.75 -14.26 -10.38
C GLY A 212 -10.82 -13.37 -9.76
N LYS A 213 -11.96 -13.95 -9.40
CA LYS A 213 -13.11 -13.28 -8.76
C LYS A 213 -13.04 -13.26 -7.23
N ALA A 214 -12.14 -14.04 -6.62
CA ALA A 214 -12.08 -14.19 -5.18
C ALA A 214 -11.68 -12.89 -4.48
N THR A 215 -12.36 -12.59 -3.37
CA THR A 215 -11.93 -11.55 -2.42
C THR A 215 -10.69 -12.00 -1.68
N ILE A 216 -9.96 -11.08 -1.04
CA ILE A 216 -8.71 -11.41 -0.34
C ILE A 216 -8.91 -12.35 0.83
N PHE A 217 -10.01 -12.21 1.57
CA PHE A 217 -10.34 -13.17 2.63
C PHE A 217 -10.58 -14.56 2.06
N GLN A 218 -11.22 -14.66 0.89
CA GLN A 218 -11.43 -15.94 0.19
C GLN A 218 -10.12 -16.52 -0.37
N LEU A 219 -9.19 -15.69 -0.84
CA LEU A 219 -7.86 -16.12 -1.28
C LEU A 219 -7.03 -16.67 -0.09
N ILE A 220 -7.03 -15.97 1.04
CA ILE A 220 -6.27 -16.37 2.24
C ILE A 220 -6.80 -17.68 2.82
N ASN A 221 -8.13 -17.81 2.93
CA ASN A 221 -8.75 -19.02 3.49
C ASN A 221 -9.07 -20.07 2.41
N PHE A 222 -8.52 -19.93 1.20
CA PHE A 222 -8.74 -20.82 0.05
C PHE A 222 -10.21 -21.13 -0.25
N SER A 223 -11.13 -20.27 0.19
CA SER A 223 -12.57 -20.52 0.13
C SER A 223 -13.12 -20.51 -1.30
N TRP A 224 -12.35 -19.98 -2.25
CA TRP A 224 -12.66 -20.05 -3.68
C TRP A 224 -12.60 -21.47 -4.25
N LEU A 225 -11.96 -22.42 -3.56
CA LEU A 225 -11.93 -23.86 -3.92
C LEU A 225 -13.13 -24.65 -3.37
N ASN A 226 -13.90 -24.10 -2.43
CA ASN A 226 -15.03 -24.79 -1.81
C ASN A 226 -16.06 -25.34 -2.82
N PRO A 227 -16.40 -24.63 -3.93
CA PRO A 227 -17.28 -25.19 -4.95
C PRO A 227 -16.72 -26.46 -5.60
N LEU A 228 -15.40 -26.52 -5.84
CA LEU A 228 -14.72 -27.68 -6.42
C LEU A 228 -14.74 -28.87 -5.44
N PHE A 229 -14.48 -28.62 -4.16
CA PHE A 229 -14.56 -29.66 -3.13
C PHE A 229 -15.98 -30.21 -2.95
N ALA A 230 -17.00 -29.36 -3.05
CA ALA A 230 -18.39 -29.79 -2.97
C ALA A 230 -18.79 -30.73 -4.12
N VAL A 231 -18.24 -30.53 -5.33
CA VAL A 231 -18.43 -31.43 -6.47
C VAL A 231 -17.64 -32.72 -6.27
N GLY A 232 -16.36 -32.62 -5.88
CA GLY A 232 -15.48 -33.77 -5.64
C GLY A 232 -15.96 -34.69 -4.51
N TYR A 233 -16.73 -34.16 -3.56
CA TYR A 233 -17.39 -34.97 -2.52
C TYR A 233 -18.53 -35.84 -3.06
N LYS A 234 -19.21 -35.38 -4.12
CA LYS A 234 -20.39 -36.07 -4.70
C LYS A 234 -20.02 -37.03 -5.83
N LYS A 235 -19.01 -36.69 -6.62
CA LYS A 235 -18.53 -37.50 -7.74
C LYS A 235 -17.02 -37.35 -7.91
N PRO A 236 -16.33 -38.36 -8.49
CA PRO A 236 -14.96 -38.18 -8.97
C PRO A 236 -14.91 -36.99 -9.94
N LEU A 237 -13.94 -36.10 -9.73
CA LEU A 237 -13.79 -34.89 -10.54
C LEU A 237 -13.40 -35.26 -11.98
N GLN A 238 -14.10 -34.66 -12.94
CA GLN A 238 -13.77 -34.73 -14.36
C GLN A 238 -13.14 -33.41 -14.83
N LEU A 239 -12.50 -33.43 -15.99
CA LEU A 239 -11.78 -32.26 -16.53
C LEU A 239 -12.71 -31.04 -16.67
N ASP A 240 -13.97 -31.26 -17.02
CA ASP A 240 -15.00 -30.21 -17.15
C ASP A 240 -15.41 -29.56 -15.82
N ASP A 241 -15.15 -30.23 -14.69
CA ASP A 241 -15.41 -29.71 -13.34
C ASP A 241 -14.27 -28.80 -12.85
N ILE A 242 -13.11 -28.81 -13.51
CA ILE A 242 -11.95 -28.02 -13.13
C ILE A 242 -12.16 -26.57 -13.58
N PRO A 243 -12.07 -25.59 -12.66
CA PRO A 243 -12.20 -24.19 -13.04
C PRO A 243 -11.09 -23.76 -14.00
N ASN A 244 -11.45 -22.93 -14.98
CA ASN A 244 -10.50 -22.34 -15.92
C ASN A 244 -9.44 -21.50 -15.20
N LEU A 245 -8.26 -21.37 -15.82
CA LEU A 245 -7.18 -20.54 -15.30
C LEU A 245 -7.54 -19.04 -15.33
N ASP A 246 -6.97 -18.26 -14.40
CA ASP A 246 -7.05 -16.80 -14.50
C ASP A 246 -6.26 -16.34 -15.74
N ILE A 247 -6.75 -15.30 -16.42
CA ILE A 247 -6.13 -14.76 -17.63
C ILE A 247 -4.66 -14.37 -17.37
N LYS A 248 -4.34 -13.91 -16.16
CA LYS A 248 -2.96 -13.53 -15.79
C LYS A 248 -2.01 -14.71 -15.63
N ASP A 249 -2.56 -15.88 -15.38
CA ASP A 249 -1.80 -17.12 -15.23
C ASP A 249 -1.84 -17.94 -16.54
N SER A 250 -2.43 -17.40 -17.60
CA SER A 250 -2.43 -18.02 -18.93
C SER A 250 -1.05 -17.96 -19.57
N ALA A 251 -0.71 -19.02 -20.31
CA ALA A 251 0.55 -19.10 -21.04
C ALA A 251 0.70 -17.95 -22.05
N GLU A 252 -0.39 -17.56 -22.70
CA GLU A 252 -0.43 -16.44 -23.66
C GLU A 252 -0.03 -15.12 -23.00
N TYR A 253 -0.64 -14.80 -21.85
CA TYR A 253 -0.32 -13.57 -21.12
C TYR A 253 1.13 -13.56 -20.63
N LEU A 254 1.60 -14.67 -20.06
CA LEU A 254 2.97 -14.78 -19.54
C LEU A 254 4.01 -14.72 -20.64
N ASN A 255 3.74 -15.30 -21.82
CA ASN A 255 4.64 -15.25 -22.96
C ASN A 255 4.78 -13.82 -23.48
N CYS A 256 3.66 -13.09 -23.63
CA CYS A 256 3.69 -11.68 -24.01
C CYS A 256 4.46 -10.81 -23.01
N ALA A 257 4.26 -11.03 -21.70
CA ALA A 257 4.98 -10.31 -20.66
C ALA A 257 6.48 -10.64 -20.64
N PHE A 258 6.84 -11.88 -20.96
CA PHE A 258 8.24 -12.31 -21.06
C PHE A 258 8.94 -11.65 -22.25
N ASP A 259 8.32 -11.65 -23.42
CA ASP A 259 8.88 -11.02 -24.63
C ASP A 259 9.07 -9.51 -24.46
N GLU A 260 8.15 -8.82 -23.78
CA GLU A 260 8.29 -7.40 -23.45
C GLU A 260 9.51 -7.14 -22.53
N SER A 261 9.83 -8.08 -21.64
CA SER A 261 10.97 -7.94 -20.71
C SER A 261 12.34 -8.16 -21.35
N LEU A 262 12.38 -8.79 -22.53
CA LEU A 262 13.61 -9.05 -23.28
C LEU A 262 14.00 -7.91 -24.22
N ARG A 263 13.14 -6.91 -24.39
CA ARG A 263 13.33 -5.77 -25.30
C ARG A 263 13.81 -4.52 -24.57
#